data_AF-A0A3N5GWK7-F1
#
_entry.id   AF-A0A3N5GWK7-F1
#
_cell.length_a   1.000
_cell.length_b   1.000
_cell.length_c   1.000
_cell.angle_alpha   90.00
_cell.angle_beta   90.00
_cell.angle_gamma   90.00
#
_symmetry.space_group_name_H-M   'P 1'
#
loop_
_entity.id
_entity.type
_entity.pdbx_description
1 polymer ?
#
loop_
_entity_poly.entity_id
_entity_poly.type
_entity_poly.pdbx_seq_one_letter_code
_entity_poly.pdbx_strand_id
1 'polypeptide(L)' 'MDVAELRLKAWRGLVDFLTPSQCLICHQPAGEAQGLCAACWAGLTHLDEPACNILGTPF' A
#
# COMPACT_ATOMS: atom_id res chain seq x y z
N MET A 1 18.69 -4.91 26.64
CA MET A 1 18.60 -4.33 25.28
C MET A 1 19.80 -4.86 24.52
N ASP A 2 19.57 -5.74 23.55
CA ASP A 2 20.64 -6.47 22.87
C ASP A 2 21.22 -5.63 21.71
N VAL A 3 22.53 -5.67 21.51
CA VAL A 3 23.20 -4.92 20.43
C VAL A 3 22.75 -5.41 19.05
N ALA A 4 22.39 -6.69 18.91
CA ALA A 4 21.87 -7.25 17.67
C ALA A 4 20.49 -6.67 17.31
N GLU A 5 19.62 -6.47 18.31
CA GLU A 5 18.30 -5.84 18.09
C GLU A 5 18.43 -4.39 17.63
N LEU A 6 19.38 -3.64 18.21
CA LEU A 6 19.62 -2.25 17.83
C LEU A 6 20.10 -2.15 16.37
N ARG A 7 21.00 -3.07 15.96
CA ARG A 7 21.51 -3.14 14.57
C ARG A 7 20.41 -3.46 13.57
N LEU A 8 19.52 -4.40 13.88
CA LEU A 8 18.42 -4.75 12.99
C LEU A 8 17.44 -3.58 12.80
N LYS A 9 17.13 -2.85 13.89
CA LYS A 9 16.28 -1.65 13.82
C LYS A 9 16.91 -0.54 13.01
N ALA A 10 18.20 -0.26 13.23
CA ALA A 10 18.94 0.74 12.46
C ALA A 10 19.00 0.36 10.96
N TRP A 11 19.20 -0.91 10.65
CA TRP A 11 19.19 -1.40 9.27
C TRP A 11 17.84 -1.19 8.58
N ARG A 12 16.73 -1.54 9.24
CA ARG A 12 15.38 -1.29 8.70
C ARG A 12 15.14 0.20 8.43
N GLY A 13 15.44 1.07 9.39
CA GLY A 13 15.28 2.51 9.21
C GLY A 13 16.12 3.09 8.06
N LEU A 14 17.33 2.57 7.84
CA LEU A 14 18.16 2.94 6.69
C LEU A 14 17.54 2.50 5.36
N VAL A 15 17.03 1.26 5.30
CA VAL A 15 16.36 0.75 4.10
C VAL A 15 15.10 1.56 3.79
N ASP A 16 14.28 1.86 4.80
CA ASP A 16 13.07 2.66 4.64
C ASP A 16 13.37 4.08 4.16
N PHE A 17 14.49 4.67 4.60
CA PHE A 17 14.94 5.99 4.15
C PHE A 17 15.45 5.99 2.71
N LEU A 18 16.23 4.97 2.33
CA LEU A 18 16.77 4.83 0.97
C LEU A 18 15.69 4.40 -0.04
N THR A 19 14.65 3.73 0.45
CA THR A 19 13.59 3.12 -0.37
C THR A 19 12.24 3.69 0.07
N PRO A 20 11.99 4.99 -0.16
CA PRO A 20 10.74 5.61 0.28
C PRO A 20 9.54 4.92 -0.37
N SER A 21 8.46 4.79 0.40
CA SER A 21 7.19 4.26 -0.09
C SER A 21 6.64 5.14 -1.21
N GLN A 22 6.48 4.54 -2.38
CA GLN A 22 5.96 5.19 -3.57
C GLN A 22 4.63 4.55 -3.96
N CYS A 23 3.73 5.37 -4.50
CA CYS A 23 2.47 4.91 -5.03
C CYS A 23 2.71 3.95 -6.20
N LEU A 24 2.02 2.80 -6.19
CA LEU A 24 2.14 1.79 -7.25
C LEU A 24 1.64 2.24 -8.63
N ILE A 25 0.88 3.34 -8.70
CA ILE A 25 0.32 3.87 -9.95
C ILE A 25 1.12 5.07 -10.45
N CYS A 26 1.31 6.10 -9.63
CA CYS A 26 1.88 7.38 -10.05
C CYS A 26 3.29 7.64 -9.51
N HIS A 27 3.86 6.74 -8.71
CA HIS A 27 5.19 6.85 -8.09
C HIS A 27 5.40 8.08 -7.18
N GLN A 28 4.35 8.84 -6.87
CA GLN A 28 4.43 9.90 -5.84
C GLN A 28 4.57 9.28 -4.44
N PRO A 29 5.10 10.04 -3.45
CA PRO A 29 5.19 9.58 -2.08
C PRO A 29 3.83 9.06 -1.57
N ALA A 30 3.84 7.83 -1.03
CA ALA A 30 2.68 7.18 -0.43
C ALA A 30 2.91 6.97 1.08
N GLY A 31 1.82 6.95 1.86
CA GLY A 31 1.89 6.84 3.32
C GLY A 31 2.38 5.47 3.82
N GLU A 32 2.17 4.41 3.04
CA GLU A 32 2.57 3.05 3.38
C GLU A 32 3.28 2.38 2.20
N ALA A 33 4.22 1.49 2.52
CA ALA A 33 4.85 0.64 1.53
C ALA A 33 3.80 -0.26 0.87
N GLN A 34 3.93 -0.50 -0.44
CA GLN A 34 2.98 -1.31 -1.23
C GLN A 34 1.56 -0.71 -1.29
N GLY A 35 1.41 0.61 -1.05
CA GLY A 35 0.13 1.31 -1.06
C GLY A 35 -0.09 2.24 -2.25
N LEU A 36 -1.21 2.97 -2.20
CA LEU A 36 -1.54 4.05 -3.13
C LEU A 36 -1.52 5.40 -2.40
N CYS A 37 -1.19 6.47 -3.12
CA CYS A 37 -1.40 7.81 -2.59
C CYS A 37 -2.91 8.12 -2.51
N ALA A 38 -3.30 9.08 -1.68
CA ALA A 38 -4.71 9.45 -1.49
C ALA A 38 -5.43 9.78 -2.81
N ALA A 39 -4.74 10.42 -3.76
CA ALA A 39 -5.32 10.77 -5.06
C ALA A 39 -5.60 9.54 -5.93
N CYS A 40 -4.65 8.61 -6.04
CA CYS A 40 -4.84 7.38 -6.80
C CYS A 40 -5.85 6.44 -6.11
N TRP A 41 -5.86 6.40 -4.78
CA TRP A 41 -6.83 5.64 -4.01
C TRP A 41 -8.26 6.14 -4.26
N ALA A 42 -8.48 7.46 -4.25
CA ALA A 42 -9.79 8.05 -4.50
C ALA A 42 -10.37 7.77 -5.91
N GLY A 43 -9.52 7.39 -6.86
CA GLY A 43 -9.92 7.02 -8.23
C GLY A 43 -10.24 5.54 -8.42
N LEU A 44 -10.10 4.70 -7.39
CA LEU A 44 -10.45 3.28 -7.50
C LEU A 44 -11.96 3.08 -7.60
N THR A 45 -12.38 2.19 -8.50
CA THR A 45 -13.76 1.70 -8.53
C THR A 45 -13.99 0.84 -7.29
N HIS A 46 -14.97 1.23 -6.47
CA HIS A 46 -15.43 0.39 -5.37
C HIS A 46 -16.04 -0.89 -5.93
N LEU A 47 -15.74 -2.01 -5.31
CA LEU A 47 -16.41 -3.27 -5.64
C LEU A 47 -17.83 -3.19 -5.08
N ASP A 48 -18.81 -3.27 -5.98
CA ASP A 48 -20.23 -3.42 -5.63
C ASP A 48 -20.55 -4.86 -5.17
N GLU A 49 -21.79 -5.07 -4.72
CA GLU A 49 -22.31 -6.40 -4.38
C GLU A 49 -22.01 -7.39 -5.51
N PRO A 50 -21.44 -8.57 -5.21
CA PRO A 50 -21.09 -9.55 -6.23
C PRO A 50 -22.36 -10.15 -6.83
N ALA A 51 -22.86 -9.54 -7.91
CA ALA A 51 -24.02 -9.99 -8.64
C ALA A 51 -23.76 -10.07 -10.15
N CYS A 52 -24.46 -10.96 -10.82
CA CYS A 52 -24.45 -10.99 -12.28
C CYS A 52 -25.06 -9.69 -12.84
N ASN A 53 -24.33 -8.94 -13.66
CA ASN A 53 -24.82 -7.69 -14.27
C ASN A 53 -26.10 -7.85 -15.12
N ILE A 54 -26.42 -9.07 -15.57
CA ILE A 54 -27.61 -9.35 -16.39
C ILE A 54 -28.79 -9.80 -15.52
N LEU A 55 -28.55 -10.75 -14.63
CA LEU A 55 -29.60 -11.43 -13.85
C LEU A 55 -29.88 -10.75 -12.50
N GLY A 56 -28.92 -10.00 -11.95
CA GLY A 56 -29.02 -9.36 -10.64
C GLY A 56 -28.98 -10.32 -9.45
N THR A 57 -28.71 -11.60 -9.67
CA THR A 57 -28.58 -12.60 -8.61
C THR A 57 -27.16 -12.66 -8.06
N PRO A 58 -26.98 -12.90 -6.75
CA PRO A 58 -25.65 -13.15 -6.18
C PRO A 58 -25.03 -14.41 -6.80
N PHE A 59 -23.69 -14.45 -6.83
CA PHE A 59 -22.94 -15.63 -7.27
C PHE A 59 -22.93 -16.74 -6.23
#